data_AF-A0A378IM66-F1
#
_entry.id   AF-A0A378IM66-F1
#
_cell.length_a   1.000
_cell.length_b   1.000
_cell.length_c   1.000
_cell.angle_alpha   90.00
_cell.angle_beta   90.00
_cell.angle_gamma   90.00
#
_symmetry.space_group_name_H-M   'P 1'
#
loop_
_entity.id
_entity.type
_entity.pdbx_description
1 polymer ?
#
loop_
_entity_poly.entity_id
_entity_poly.type
_entity_poly.pdbx_seq_one_letter_code
_entity_poly.pdbx_strand_id
1 'polypeptide(L)' 'MNEQFTAYVYCKEEKIATQTGNDLEKLYTWMLTQVNGNFYDIHGEIIDNQTNEVVRTFRKASME' A
#
# COMPACT_ATOMS: atom_id res chain seq x y z
N MET A 1 -4.81 10.27 -17.89
CA MET A 1 -5.53 9.52 -16.83
C MET A 1 -4.96 10.05 -15.53
N ASN A 2 -5.75 10.76 -14.71
CA ASN A 2 -5.25 11.32 -13.44
C ASN A 2 -5.42 10.25 -12.38
N GLU A 3 -4.38 9.50 -12.04
CA GLU A 3 -4.45 8.55 -10.93
C GLU A 3 -4.64 9.33 -9.62
N GLN A 4 -5.78 9.11 -8.97
CA GLN A 4 -6.21 9.90 -7.82
C GLN A 4 -5.53 9.44 -6.53
N PHE A 5 -5.07 8.18 -6.49
CA PHE A 5 -4.43 7.55 -5.36
C PHE A 5 -3.15 6.85 -5.78
N THR A 6 -2.19 6.81 -4.84
CA THR A 6 -0.93 6.11 -4.97
C THR A 6 -0.73 5.19 -3.78
N ALA A 7 -0.70 3.90 -4.02
CA ALA A 7 -0.36 2.87 -3.06
C ALA A 7 1.14 2.55 -3.09
N TYR A 8 1.76 2.50 -1.93
CA TYR A 8 3.13 2.06 -1.71
C TYR A 8 3.12 0.85 -0.80
N VAL A 9 3.95 -0.14 -1.13
CA VAL A 9 4.18 -1.31 -0.30
C VAL A 9 5.65 -1.38 0.05
N TYR A 10 5.90 -1.55 1.34
CA TYR A 10 7.22 -1.61 1.94
C TYR A 10 7.38 -2.94 2.67
N CYS A 11 8.55 -3.53 2.53
CA CYS A 11 8.99 -4.68 3.30
C CYS A 11 10.12 -4.19 4.21
N LYS A 12 9.90 -4.20 5.52
CA LYS A 12 10.77 -3.53 6.50
C LYS A 12 10.93 -2.03 6.16
N GLU A 13 12.11 -1.65 5.67
CA GLU A 13 12.48 -0.27 5.30
C GLU A 13 12.57 -0.08 3.78
N GLU A 14 12.41 -1.14 2.98
CA GLU A 14 12.57 -1.09 1.54
C GLU A 14 11.21 -1.04 0.83
N LYS A 15 11.05 -0.10 -0.10
CA LYS A 15 9.87 -0.01 -0.95
C LYS A 15 9.94 -1.11 -2.03
N ILE A 16 9.11 -2.14 -1.88
CA ILE A 16 9.09 -3.29 -2.79
C ILE A 16 8.12 -3.12 -3.95
N ALA A 17 7.07 -2.30 -3.78
CA ALA A 17 6.08 -2.12 -4.83
C ALA A 17 5.41 -0.74 -4.77
N THR A 18 4.92 -0.28 -5.91
CA THR A 18 4.19 0.98 -6.06
C THR A 18 3.09 0.77 -7.09
N GLN A 19 1.88 1.24 -6.80
CA GLN A 19 0.78 1.20 -7.74
C GLN A 19 -0.09 2.44 -7.62
N THR A 20 -0.50 2.98 -8.75
CA THR A 20 -1.33 4.16 -8.85
C THR A 20 -2.69 3.78 -9.42
N GLY A 21 -3.74 4.47 -8.98
CA GLY A 21 -5.09 4.14 -9.38
C GLY A 21 -6.11 5.18 -8.96
N ASN A 22 -7.32 5.05 -9.48
CA ASN A 22 -8.46 5.92 -9.13
C ASN A 22 -9.36 5.30 -8.07
N ASP A 23 -9.07 4.07 -7.69
CA ASP A 23 -10.00 3.19 -7.00
C ASP A 23 -9.28 2.61 -5.78
N LEU A 24 -9.65 3.15 -4.62
CA LEU A 24 -8.99 2.85 -3.35
C LEU A 24 -9.14 1.37 -2.98
N GLU A 25 -10.29 0.76 -3.28
CA GLU A 25 -10.55 -0.66 -3.01
C GLU A 25 -9.70 -1.58 -3.88
N LYS A 26 -9.52 -1.24 -5.16
CA LYS A 26 -8.60 -1.98 -6.04
C LYS A 26 -7.16 -1.89 -5.56
N LEU A 27 -6.70 -0.70 -5.20
CA LEU A 27 -5.35 -0.49 -4.67
C LEU A 27 -5.15 -1.25 -3.36
N TYR A 28 -6.14 -1.22 -2.47
CA TYR A 28 -6.11 -1.95 -1.22
C TYR A 28 -6.06 -3.47 -1.42
N THR A 29 -6.89 -4.00 -2.31
CA THR A 29 -6.86 -5.43 -2.69
C THR A 29 -5.52 -5.82 -3.30
N TRP A 30 -4.96 -4.96 -4.16
CA TRP A 30 -3.65 -5.19 -4.74
C TRP A 30 -2.54 -5.22 -3.68
N MET A 31 -2.57 -4.31 -2.70
CA MET A 31 -1.61 -4.34 -1.60
C MET A 31 -1.72 -5.64 -0.78
N LEU A 32 -2.94 -6.10 -0.47
CA LEU A 32 -3.15 -7.36 0.24
C LEU A 32 -2.61 -8.58 -0.52
N THR A 33 -2.64 -8.58 -1.86
CA THR A 33 -2.00 -9.67 -2.62
C THR A 33 -0.48 -9.65 -2.54
N GLN A 34 0.15 -8.48 -2.32
CA GLN A 34 1.60 -8.42 -2.08
C GLN A 34 1.96 -9.00 -0.70
N VAL A 35 1.03 -8.93 0.26
CA VAL A 35 1.24 -9.39 1.64
C VAL A 35 1.14 -10.91 1.82
N ASN A 36 0.54 -11.61 0.86
CA ASN A 36 0.30 -13.06 0.96
C ASN A 36 1.59 -13.89 0.78
N GLY A 37 2.64 -13.33 0.16
CA GLY A 37 3.91 -14.00 -0.04
C GLY A 37 4.89 -13.79 1.12
N ASN A 38 4.84 -14.61 2.16
CA ASN A 38 5.99 -14.97 3.04
C ASN A 38 6.86 -13.88 3.74
N PHE A 39 6.59 -12.58 3.69
CA PHE A 39 7.47 -11.58 4.34
C PHE A 39 7.02 -11.18 5.75
N TYR A 40 7.98 -11.22 6.67
CA TYR A 40 7.94 -10.60 7.98
C TYR A 40 7.98 -9.07 7.83
N ASP A 41 7.11 -8.37 8.56
CA ASP A 41 6.95 -6.91 8.60
C ASP A 41 6.75 -6.25 7.21
N ILE A 42 5.58 -6.51 6.61
CA ILE A 42 5.10 -5.75 5.44
C ILE A 42 4.16 -4.65 5.92
N HIS A 43 4.39 -3.44 5.44
CA HIS A 43 3.47 -2.33 5.59
C HIS A 43 3.20 -1.67 4.25
N GLY A 44 2.13 -0.92 4.16
CA GLY A 44 1.88 -0.10 3.01
C GLY A 44 0.88 1.00 3.30
N GLU A 45 0.88 1.97 2.42
CA GLU A 45 0.16 3.21 2.56
C GLU A 45 -0.43 3.61 1.21
N ILE A 46 -1.62 4.16 1.24
CA ILE A 46 -2.30 4.76 0.10
C ILE A 46 -2.35 6.25 0.38
N ILE A 47 -1.74 7.02 -0.51
CA ILE A 47 -1.77 8.47 -0.51
C ILE A 47 -2.77 8.94 -1.55
N ASP A 48 -3.61 9.88 -1.18
CA ASP A 48 -4.45 10.61 -2.12
C ASP A 48 -3.62 11.71 -2.79
N ASN A 49 -3.52 11.67 -4.12
CA ASN A 49 -2.72 12.62 -4.89
C ASN A 49 -3.37 14.01 -4.95
N GLN A 50 -4.66 14.15 -4.60
CA GLN A 50 -5.35 15.45 -4.61
C GLN A 50 -5.02 16.27 -3.36
N THR A 51 -4.98 15.61 -2.20
CA THR A 51 -4.72 16.19 -0.88
C THR A 51 -3.29 15.97 -0.41
N ASN A 52 -2.58 15.03 -1.03
CA ASN A 52 -1.27 14.53 -0.60
C ASN A 52 -1.29 13.89 0.79
N GLU A 53 -2.46 13.40 1.23
CA GLU A 53 -2.64 12.80 2.55
C GLU A 53 -2.73 11.28 2.47
N VAL A 54 -2.23 10.60 3.51
CA VAL A 54 -2.35 9.15 3.63
C VAL A 54 -3.79 8.80 4.02
N VAL A 55 -4.57 8.35 3.05
CA VAL A 55 -5.98 7.97 3.24
C VAL A 55 -6.16 6.57 3.81
N ARG A 56 -5.15 5.71 3.66
CA ARG A 56 -5.21 4.35 4.20
C ARG A 56 -3.81 3.80 4.44
N THR A 57 -3.60 3.15 5.57
CA THR A 57 -2.39 2.36 5.83
C THR A 57 -2.77 0.93 6.20
N PHE A 58 -1.86 0.00 5.96
CA PHE A 58 -1.92 -1.33 6.52
C PHE A 58 -0.53 -1.71 7.03
N ARG A 59 -0.48 -2.41 8.15
CA ARG A 59 0.75 -3.02 8.64
C ARG A 59 0.44 -4.42 9.11
N LYS A 60 1.09 -5.40 8.50
CA LYS A 60 1.09 -6.76 8.99
C LYS A 60 2.31 -6.91 9.90
N ALA A 61 2.13 -6.52 11.16
CA ALA A 61 3.07 -6.87 12.21
C ALA A 61 2.77 -8.32 12.61
N SER A 62 3.78 -9.19 12.53
CA SER A 62 3.79 -10.41 13.32
C SER A 62 3.88 -9.98 14.77
N MET A 63 2.75 -9.94 15.49
CA MET A 63 2.78 -9.94 16.94
C MET A 63 3.35 -11.30 17.35
N GLU A 64 4.60 -11.29 17.84
CA GLU A 64 5.16 -12.38 18.64
C GLU A 64 4.44 -12.51 19.99
#